data_AF-A0A6G3WYT6-F1
#
_entry.id   AF-A0A6G3WYT6-F1
#
_cell.length_a   1.000
_cell.length_b   1.000
_cell.length_c   1.000
_cell.angle_alpha   90.00
_cell.angle_beta   90.00
_cell.angle_gamma   90.00
#
_symmetry.space_group_name_H-M   'P 1'
#
loop_
_entity.id
_entity.type
_entity.pdbx_description
1 polymer ?
#
loop_
_entity_poly.entity_id
_entity_poly.type
_entity_poly.pdbx_seq_one_letter_code
_entity_poly.pdbx_strand_id
1 'polypeptide(L)'
;MSTPPSAPTSTTPPGPALVEPTKKRGPDGRVQEVSVPRFAPVVERGSLAEIPFDNAREAPGESVLSRKSPEGVWQDVTAAAFAAEVLAVAKGLVAEGLRAGDRVAIMARTTYEWTL
;
A
#
# COMPACT_ATOMS: atom_id res chain seq x y z
N MET A 1 -23.33 -0.70 46.89
CA MET A 1 -22.19 0.14 46.45
C MET A 1 -21.46 -0.62 45.36
N SER A 2 -21.71 -0.27 44.09
CA SER A 2 -21.07 -0.91 42.93
C SER A 2 -20.02 0.02 42.36
N THR A 3 -18.77 -0.40 42.39
CA THR A 3 -17.63 0.32 41.81
C THR A 3 -17.75 0.33 40.29
N PRO A 4 -17.65 1.48 39.60
CA PRO A 4 -17.63 1.50 38.15
C PRO A 4 -16.31 0.92 37.61
N PRO A 5 -16.32 0.27 36.42
CA PRO A 5 -15.12 -0.27 35.81
C PRO A 5 -14.18 0.88 35.37
N SER A 6 -12.90 0.76 35.73
CA SER A 6 -11.85 1.70 35.30
C SER A 6 -11.68 1.64 33.78
N ALA A 7 -11.73 2.80 33.12
CA ALA A 7 -11.45 2.94 31.70
C ALA A 7 -9.99 2.53 31.40
N PRO A 8 -9.70 1.86 30.27
CA PRO A 8 -8.33 1.58 29.87
C PRO A 8 -7.60 2.91 29.66
N THR A 9 -6.48 3.07 30.36
CA THR A 9 -5.59 4.22 30.21
C THR A 9 -5.12 4.28 28.76
N SER A 10 -5.52 5.33 28.03
CA SER A 10 -4.99 5.59 26.69
C SER A 10 -3.53 6.01 26.83
N THR A 11 -2.60 5.07 26.75
CA THR A 11 -1.18 5.39 26.55
C THR A 11 -1.03 5.84 25.11
N THR A 12 -0.99 7.15 24.89
CA THR A 12 -0.49 7.73 23.64
C THR A 12 0.89 7.12 23.38
N PRO A 13 1.11 6.40 22.26
CA PRO A 13 2.43 5.90 21.92
C PRO A 13 3.40 7.09 21.88
N PRO A 14 4.61 6.98 22.43
CA PRO A 14 5.58 8.05 22.30
C PRO A 14 5.78 8.34 20.81
N GLY A 15 5.68 9.62 20.43
CA GLY A 15 5.93 10.05 19.06
C GLY A 15 7.34 9.66 18.60
N PRO A 16 7.61 9.71 17.28
CA PRO A 16 8.92 9.35 16.75
C PRO A 16 10.02 10.19 17.41
N ALA A 17 11.01 9.52 18.01
CA ALA A 17 12.16 10.21 18.58
C ALA A 17 12.95 10.89 17.45
N LEU A 18 13.06 12.22 17.51
CA LEU A 18 13.91 12.97 16.60
C LEU A 18 15.37 12.64 16.91
N VAL A 19 16.09 12.13 15.91
CA VAL A 19 17.51 11.79 16.02
C VAL A 19 18.32 12.76 15.18
N GLU A 20 19.48 13.16 15.70
CA GLU A 20 20.40 14.03 14.95
C GLU A 20 20.84 13.33 13.65
N PRO A 21 20.61 13.94 12.47
CA PRO A 21 20.99 13.34 11.21
C PRO A 21 22.51 13.21 11.06
N THR A 22 22.96 12.04 10.59
CA THR A 22 24.33 11.86 10.13
C THR A 22 24.52 12.62 8.82
N LYS A 23 25.53 13.49 8.74
CA LYS A 23 25.82 14.33 7.58
C LYS A 23 27.16 13.91 6.97
N LYS A 24 27.16 13.36 5.76
CA LYS A 24 28.41 13.14 5.00
C LYS A 24 28.70 14.39 4.17
N ARG A 25 29.94 14.86 4.25
CA ARG A 25 30.42 16.05 3.55
C ARG A 25 31.39 15.66 2.44
N GLY A 26 31.31 16.38 1.32
CA GLY A 26 32.23 16.24 0.21
C GLY A 26 33.60 16.87 0.48
N PRO A 27 34.55 16.73 -0.47
CA PRO A 27 35.88 17.32 -0.39
C PRO A 27 35.87 18.86 -0.28
N ASP A 28 34.81 19.50 -0.78
CA ASP A 28 34.55 20.94 -0.70
C ASP A 28 33.90 21.38 0.62
N GLY A 29 33.71 20.46 1.57
CA GLY A 29 33.08 20.70 2.87
C GLY A 29 31.54 20.80 2.84
N ARG A 30 30.92 20.73 1.66
CA ARG A 30 29.45 20.80 1.50
C ARG A 30 28.82 19.47 1.91
N VAL A 31 27.64 19.52 2.53
CA VAL A 31 26.87 18.31 2.84
C VAL A 31 26.34 17.70 1.54
N GLN A 32 26.63 16.43 1.32
CA GLN A 32 26.18 15.67 0.15
C GLN A 32 25.15 14.60 0.50
N GLU A 33 25.23 14.03 1.70
CA GLU A 33 24.26 13.03 2.18
C GLU A 33 23.83 13.39 3.60
N VAL A 34 22.52 13.31 3.86
CA VAL A 34 21.93 13.42 5.18
C VAL A 34 21.07 12.19 5.40
N SER A 35 21.34 11.42 6.45
CA SER A 35 20.61 10.21 6.77
C SER A 35 20.33 10.08 8.26
N VAL A 36 19.26 9.37 8.59
CA VAL A 36 18.89 8.96 9.94
C VAL A 36 18.69 7.45 9.95
N PRO A 37 18.87 6.77 11.10
CA PRO A 37 18.43 5.39 11.25
C PRO A 37 16.96 5.23 10.85
N ARG A 38 16.62 4.09 10.25
CA ARG A 38 15.23 3.75 9.87
C ARG A 38 14.30 3.87 11.08
N PHE A 39 13.18 4.55 10.90
CA PHE A 39 12.16 4.65 11.95
C PHE A 39 11.42 3.32 12.15
N ALA A 40 11.06 2.67 11.04
CA ALA A 40 10.42 1.37 11.03
C ALA A 40 11.43 0.26 10.67
N PRO A 41 11.25 -0.98 11.18
CA PRO A 41 11.98 -2.13 10.68
C PRO A 41 11.68 -2.36 9.20
N VAL A 42 12.58 -3.05 8.51
CA VAL A 42 12.32 -3.48 7.14
C VAL A 42 11.20 -4.51 7.16
N VAL A 43 10.26 -4.36 6.24
CA VAL A 43 9.22 -5.35 6.00
C VAL A 43 9.86 -6.55 5.30
N GLU A 44 10.04 -7.65 6.02
CA GLU A 44 10.67 -8.88 5.51
C GLU A 44 9.68 -9.88 4.89
N ARG A 45 8.38 -9.68 5.12
CA ARG A 45 7.30 -10.54 4.63
C ARG A 45 6.06 -9.71 4.28
N GLY A 46 5.26 -10.25 3.37
CA GLY A 46 4.11 -9.55 2.81
C GLY A 46 4.51 -8.74 1.56
N SER A 47 3.51 -8.43 0.75
CA SER A 47 3.65 -7.65 -0.46
C SER A 47 2.51 -6.64 -0.51
N LEU A 48 2.74 -5.48 -1.14
CA LEU A 48 1.65 -4.56 -1.47
C LEU A 48 0.59 -5.24 -2.36
N ALA A 49 0.97 -6.30 -3.08
CA ALA A 49 0.06 -7.13 -3.87
C ALA A 49 -0.99 -7.88 -3.03
N GLU A 50 -0.81 -8.01 -1.71
CA GLU A 50 -1.81 -8.63 -0.82
C GLU A 50 -2.97 -7.70 -0.48
N ILE A 51 -2.78 -6.37 -0.60
CA ILE A 51 -3.75 -5.36 -0.19
C ILE A 51 -5.16 -5.56 -0.80
N PRO A 52 -5.32 -5.85 -2.10
CA PRO A 52 -6.65 -6.10 -2.66
C PRO A 52 -7.35 -7.28 -1.99
N PHE A 53 -6.61 -8.35 -1.66
CA PHE A 53 -7.15 -9.56 -1.06
C PHE A 53 -7.47 -9.39 0.43
N ASP A 54 -6.64 -8.67 1.17
CA ASP A 54 -6.93 -8.32 2.56
C ASP A 54 -8.16 -7.43 2.66
N ASN A 55 -8.28 -6.41 1.82
CA ASN A 55 -9.46 -5.56 1.76
C ASN A 55 -10.72 -6.36 1.41
N ALA A 56 -10.64 -7.28 0.45
CA ALA A 56 -11.75 -8.15 0.09
C ALA A 56 -12.16 -9.11 1.23
N ARG A 57 -11.21 -9.54 2.06
CA ARG A 57 -11.48 -10.39 3.23
C ARG A 57 -12.11 -9.60 4.38
N GLU A 58 -11.65 -8.38 4.61
CA GLU A 58 -12.05 -7.56 5.77
C GLU A 58 -13.33 -6.77 5.51
N ALA A 59 -13.49 -6.25 4.29
CA ALA A 59 -14.60 -5.37 3.92
C ALA A 59 -15.05 -5.57 2.46
N PRO A 60 -15.54 -6.77 2.08
CA PRO A 60 -15.80 -7.16 0.69
C PRO A 60 -16.75 -6.23 -0.08
N GLY A 61 -17.70 -5.62 0.62
CA GLY A 61 -18.73 -4.75 0.03
C GLY A 61 -18.36 -3.26 0.01
N GLU A 62 -17.25 -2.84 0.63
CA GLU A 62 -16.83 -1.44 0.62
C GLU A 62 -16.35 -1.02 -0.77
N SER A 63 -16.80 0.14 -1.22
CA SER A 63 -16.32 0.76 -2.47
C SER A 63 -14.88 1.24 -2.27
N VAL A 64 -13.95 0.68 -3.03
CA VAL A 64 -12.50 1.01 -2.95
C VAL A 64 -12.03 1.89 -4.10
N LEU A 65 -12.71 1.82 -5.25
CA LEU A 65 -12.48 2.64 -6.43
C LEU A 65 -13.83 2.99 -7.07
N SER A 66 -13.86 4.01 -7.92
CA SER A 66 -14.98 4.26 -8.83
C SER A 66 -14.44 4.42 -10.26
N ARG A 67 -15.10 3.82 -11.24
CA ARG A 67 -14.77 3.94 -12.67
C ARG A 67 -15.95 4.45 -13.46
N LYS A 68 -15.69 5.19 -14.53
CA LYS A 68 -16.74 5.69 -15.42
C LYS A 68 -16.99 4.68 -16.53
N SER A 69 -18.24 4.26 -16.69
CA SER A 69 -18.66 3.34 -17.76
C SER A 69 -18.53 4.02 -19.13
N PRO A 70 -18.56 3.24 -20.24
CA PRO A 70 -18.57 3.78 -21.59
C PRO A 70 -19.73 4.75 -21.86
N GLU A 71 -20.86 4.56 -21.19
CA GLU A 71 -22.06 5.41 -21.24
C GLU A 71 -21.92 6.68 -20.39
N GLY A 72 -20.78 6.86 -19.72
CA GLY A 72 -20.47 8.03 -18.91
C GLY A 72 -21.01 7.97 -17.47
N VAL A 73 -21.46 6.82 -17.00
CA VAL A 73 -22.02 6.64 -15.66
C VAL A 73 -20.93 6.19 -14.69
N TRP A 74 -20.80 6.84 -13.54
CA TRP A 74 -19.88 6.38 -12.50
C TRP A 74 -20.40 5.11 -11.83
N GLN A 75 -19.51 4.14 -11.67
CA GLN A 75 -19.78 2.86 -11.04
C GLN A 75 -18.73 2.62 -9.97
N ASP A 76 -19.19 2.28 -8.78
CA ASP A 76 -18.31 1.87 -7.71
C ASP A 76 -17.80 0.45 -7.93
N VAL A 77 -16.56 0.23 -7.53
CA VAL A 77 -15.92 -1.08 -7.52
C VAL A 77 -15.67 -1.46 -6.07
N THR A 78 -16.31 -2.55 -5.64
CA THR A 78 -16.15 -3.06 -4.28
C THR A 78 -14.80 -3.75 -4.10
N ALA A 79 -14.35 -3.89 -2.86
CA ALA A 79 -13.10 -4.58 -2.55
C ALA A 79 -13.06 -6.01 -3.12
N ALA A 80 -14.17 -6.75 -3.00
CA ALA A 80 -14.27 -8.10 -3.55
C ALA A 80 -14.20 -8.13 -5.08
N ALA A 81 -14.86 -7.18 -5.77
CA ALA A 81 -14.81 -7.09 -7.21
C ALA A 81 -13.39 -6.75 -7.69
N PHE A 82 -12.74 -5.77 -7.05
CA PHE A 82 -11.37 -5.39 -7.39
C PHE A 82 -10.38 -6.54 -7.22
N ALA A 83 -10.43 -7.27 -6.10
CA ALA A 83 -9.57 -8.43 -5.87
C ALA A 83 -9.77 -9.53 -6.92
N ALA A 84 -11.01 -9.73 -7.38
CA ALA A 84 -11.31 -10.68 -8.45
C ALA A 84 -10.73 -10.23 -9.80
N GLU A 85 -10.83 -8.95 -10.15
CA GLU A 85 -10.24 -8.39 -11.37
C GLU A 85 -8.69 -8.48 -11.35
N VAL A 86 -8.05 -8.12 -10.23
CA VAL A 86 -6.60 -8.28 -10.01
C VAL A 86 -6.16 -9.73 -10.18
N LEU A 87 -6.89 -10.67 -9.55
CA LEU A 87 -6.58 -12.10 -9.67
C LEU A 87 -6.72 -12.61 -11.11
N ALA A 88 -7.70 -12.13 -11.86
CA ALA A 88 -7.89 -12.50 -13.25
C ALA A 88 -6.72 -12.03 -14.12
N VAL A 89 -6.28 -10.77 -13.95
CA VAL A 89 -5.12 -10.22 -14.66
C VAL A 89 -3.85 -10.98 -14.30
N ALA A 90 -3.59 -11.20 -13.00
CA ALA A 90 -2.43 -11.94 -12.54
C ALA A 90 -2.37 -13.36 -13.12
N LYS A 91 -3.50 -14.07 -13.18
CA LYS A 91 -3.59 -15.39 -13.82
C LYS A 91 -3.26 -15.32 -15.32
N GLY A 92 -3.74 -14.29 -16.01
CA GLY A 92 -3.41 -14.05 -17.43
C GLY A 92 -1.91 -13.84 -17.64
N LEU A 93 -1.28 -12.98 -16.84
CA LEU A 93 0.16 -12.73 -16.93
C LEU A 93 1.00 -13.99 -16.69
N VAL A 94 0.62 -14.81 -15.70
CA VAL A 94 1.28 -16.09 -15.44
C VAL A 94 1.07 -17.08 -16.60
N ALA A 95 -0.13 -17.10 -17.19
CA ALA A 95 -0.42 -17.93 -18.36
C ALA A 95 0.42 -17.52 -19.59
N GLU A 96 0.70 -16.23 -19.75
CA GLU A 96 1.62 -15.70 -20.77
C GLU A 96 3.10 -15.91 -20.44
N GLY A 97 3.40 -16.61 -19.33
CA GLY A 97 4.74 -17.06 -18.99
C GLY A 97 5.54 -16.10 -18.11
N LEU A 98 4.91 -15.06 -17.54
CA LEU A 98 5.57 -14.17 -16.57
C LEU A 98 5.93 -14.94 -15.29
N ARG A 99 7.18 -14.78 -14.83
CA ARG A 99 7.72 -15.44 -13.63
C ARG A 99 8.23 -14.44 -12.60
N ALA A 100 8.41 -14.93 -11.38
CA ALA A 100 9.03 -14.15 -10.31
C ALA A 100 10.43 -13.68 -10.72
N GLY A 101 10.68 -12.37 -10.60
CA GLY A 101 11.93 -11.72 -11.02
C GLY A 101 11.92 -11.17 -12.44
N ASP A 102 10.91 -11.51 -13.25
CA ASP A 102 10.73 -10.93 -14.58
C ASP A 102 10.34 -9.45 -14.48
N ARG A 103 10.63 -8.71 -15.55
CA ARG A 103 10.32 -7.28 -15.66
C ARG A 103 9.21 -7.07 -16.66
N VAL A 104 8.22 -6.28 -16.28
CA VAL A 104 7.14 -5.85 -17.16
C VAL A 104 7.18 -4.33 -17.32
N ALA A 105 6.88 -3.85 -18.52
CA ALA A 105 6.61 -2.45 -18.77
C ALA A 105 5.11 -2.27 -19.02
N ILE A 106 4.50 -1.30 -18.33
CA ILE A 106 3.09 -0.95 -18.51
C ILE A 106 3.05 0.46 -19.11
N MET A 107 2.27 0.64 -20.18
CA MET A 107 2.05 1.94 -20.81
C MET A 107 0.56 2.12 -21.07
N ALA A 108 -0.06 3.03 -20.33
CA ALA A 108 -1.46 3.38 -20.48
C ALA A 108 -1.69 4.86 -20.12
N ARG A 109 -2.90 5.37 -20.37
CA ARG A 109 -3.36 6.63 -19.77
C ARG A 109 -3.63 6.42 -18.27
N THR A 110 -3.90 7.49 -17.53
CA THR A 110 -4.45 7.39 -16.17
C THR A 110 -5.87 6.84 -16.25
N THR A 111 -6.01 5.52 -16.16
CA THR A 111 -7.28 4.78 -16.20
C THR A 111 -7.39 3.85 -15.01
N TYR A 112 -8.57 3.26 -14.82
CA TYR A 112 -8.78 2.24 -13.79
C TYR A 112 -7.90 1.00 -14.02
N GLU A 113 -7.76 0.57 -15.27
CA GLU A 113 -6.96 -0.59 -15.67
C GLU A 113 -5.46 -0.42 -15.34
N TRP A 114 -4.96 0.81 -15.20
CA TRP A 114 -3.60 1.05 -14.71
C TRP A 114 -3.37 0.55 -13.27
N THR A 115 -4.44 0.39 -12.49
CA THR A 115 -4.38 -0.11 -11.11
C THR A 115 -4.47 -1.62 -10.99
N LEU A 116 -4.79 -2.32 -12.09
CA LEU A 116 -4.88 -3.79 -12.18
C LEU A 116 -3.53 -4.41 -12.56
#